data_AF-A0A2M4CRK4-F1
#
_entry.id   AF-A0A2M4CRK4-F1
#
_cell.length_a   1.000
_cell.length_b   1.000
_cell.length_c   1.000
_cell.angle_alpha   90.00
_cell.angle_beta   90.00
_cell.angle_gamma   90.00
#
_symmetry.space_group_name_H-M   'P 1'
#
loop_
_entity.id
_entity.type
_entity.pdbx_description
1 polymer ?
#
loop_
_entity_poly.entity_id
_entity_poly.type
_entity_poly.pdbx_seq_one_letter_code
_entity_poly.pdbx_strand_id
1 'polypeptide(L)'
;MGHGHGHGPPYKVPDASIYKVADAPELVEVERALARRGLKDPWLRNEVWRYNVSQFSTHRSRLITFLFKGFPLGFAAFVATLGVEYALGVDYHGHGHGNGHGDNKGHGHGDGGHH
;
A
#
# COMPACT_ATOMS: atom_id res chain seq x y z
N MET A 1 -42.87 44.01 6.27
CA MET A 1 -42.88 42.58 5.94
C MET A 1 -41.43 42.11 5.89
N GLY A 2 -40.93 41.51 6.97
CA GLY A 2 -39.54 41.03 7.06
C GLY A 2 -39.42 39.61 6.52
N HIS A 3 -38.56 39.42 5.52
CA HIS A 3 -38.19 38.11 4.98
C HIS A 3 -37.16 37.46 5.92
N GLY A 4 -37.58 36.47 6.70
CA GLY A 4 -36.69 35.65 7.52
C GLY A 4 -36.02 34.57 6.67
N HIS A 5 -34.73 34.73 6.38
CA HIS A 5 -33.91 33.70 5.75
C HIS A 5 -33.71 32.53 6.73
N GLY A 6 -34.39 31.42 6.48
CA GLY A 6 -34.25 30.18 7.24
C GLY A 6 -32.90 29.51 7.00
N HIS A 7 -31.88 29.90 7.77
CA HIS A 7 -30.64 29.15 7.88
C HIS A 7 -30.88 27.92 8.76
N GLY A 8 -31.41 26.86 8.16
CA GLY A 8 -31.31 25.53 8.76
C GLY A 8 -29.83 25.19 9.01
N PRO A 9 -29.51 24.33 9.98
CA PRO A 9 -28.13 23.93 10.24
C PRO A 9 -27.45 23.43 8.94
N PRO A 10 -26.17 23.75 8.73
CA PRO A 10 -25.47 23.58 7.44
C PRO A 10 -25.35 22.12 6.98
N TYR A 11 -25.68 21.17 7.85
CA TYR A 11 -25.72 19.75 7.54
C TYR A 11 -26.86 19.08 8.31
N LYS A 12 -27.35 17.98 7.75
CA LYS A 12 -28.31 17.10 8.41
C LYS A 12 -27.55 16.03 9.16
N VAL A 13 -27.63 16.07 10.50
CA VAL A 13 -27.09 15.01 11.34
C VAL A 13 -27.87 13.73 11.07
N PRO A 14 -27.22 12.62 10.69
CA PRO A 14 -27.88 11.33 10.53
C PRO A 14 -28.51 10.86 11.83
N ASP A 15 -29.59 10.08 11.74
CA ASP A 15 -30.25 9.54 12.92
C ASP A 15 -29.30 8.66 13.74
N ALA A 16 -29.33 8.78 15.07
CA ALA A 16 -28.41 8.05 15.95
C ALA A 16 -28.62 6.52 15.95
N SER A 17 -29.78 6.03 15.50
CA SER A 17 -30.10 4.60 15.45
C SER A 17 -29.31 3.83 14.39
N ILE A 18 -28.65 4.52 13.46
CA ILE A 18 -27.77 3.90 12.46
C ILE A 18 -26.51 3.30 13.09
N TYR A 19 -26.12 3.76 14.29
CA TYR A 19 -24.93 3.29 14.98
C TYR A 19 -25.30 2.16 15.94
N LYS A 20 -24.99 0.92 15.57
CA LYS A 20 -25.19 -0.27 16.40
C LYS A 20 -23.84 -0.87 16.75
N VAL A 21 -23.67 -1.27 18.02
CA VAL A 21 -22.42 -1.91 18.49
C VAL A 21 -22.12 -3.19 17.72
N ALA A 22 -23.15 -3.92 17.31
CA ALA A 22 -23.04 -5.14 16.49
C ALA A 22 -22.32 -4.92 15.14
N ASP A 23 -22.32 -3.70 14.61
CA ASP A 23 -21.69 -3.38 13.33
C ASP A 23 -20.18 -3.14 13.46
N ALA A 24 -19.65 -3.07 14.70
CA ALA A 24 -18.24 -2.83 15.01
C ALA A 24 -17.66 -4.05 15.78
N PRO A 25 -16.96 -4.97 15.10
CA PRO A 25 -16.43 -6.19 15.71
C PRO A 25 -15.53 -5.92 16.92
N GLU A 26 -14.69 -4.88 16.87
CA GLU A 26 -13.80 -4.54 17.99
C GLU A 26 -14.60 -4.14 19.24
N LEU A 27 -15.70 -3.40 19.08
CA LEU A 27 -16.54 -2.96 20.20
C LEU A 27 -17.36 -4.11 20.79
N VAL A 28 -17.77 -5.09 19.97
CA VAL A 28 -18.42 -6.32 20.46
C VAL A 28 -17.46 -7.13 21.33
N GLU A 29 -16.18 -7.20 20.98
CA GLU A 29 -15.18 -7.87 21.81
C GLU A 29 -14.98 -7.17 23.16
N VAL A 30 -14.94 -5.83 23.16
CA VAL A 30 -14.88 -5.02 24.38
C VAL A 30 -16.13 -5.25 25.24
N GLU A 31 -17.33 -5.22 24.66
CA GLU A 31 -18.58 -5.49 25.37
C GLU A 31 -18.55 -6.88 26.03
N ARG A 32 -18.12 -7.91 25.28
CA ARG A 32 -17.96 -9.27 25.82
C ARG A 32 -16.92 -9.33 26.94
N ALA A 33 -15.81 -8.60 26.81
CA ALA A 33 -14.76 -8.55 27.83
C ALA A 33 -15.22 -7.88 29.12
N LEU A 34 -16.01 -6.82 29.02
CA LEU A 34 -16.64 -6.14 30.15
C LEU A 34 -17.73 -7.03 30.78
N ALA A 35 -18.56 -7.68 29.96
CA ALA A 35 -19.60 -8.58 30.43
C ALA A 35 -19.02 -9.76 31.23
N ARG A 36 -17.86 -10.31 30.83
CA ARG A 36 -17.12 -11.32 31.62
C ARG A 36 -16.76 -10.86 33.04
N ARG A 37 -16.67 -9.54 33.25
CA ARG A 37 -16.39 -8.90 34.54
C ARG A 37 -17.66 -8.37 35.23
N GLY A 38 -18.84 -8.62 34.67
CA GLY A 38 -20.11 -8.06 35.13
C GLY A 38 -20.27 -6.56 34.86
N LEU A 39 -19.46 -5.99 33.98
CA LEU A 39 -19.47 -4.56 33.63
C LEU A 39 -20.18 -4.33 32.29
N LYS A 40 -20.77 -3.15 32.14
CA LYS A 40 -21.37 -2.67 30.89
C LYS A 40 -20.99 -1.21 30.66
N ASP A 41 -20.38 -0.92 29.52
CA ASP A 41 -20.02 0.44 29.14
C ASP A 41 -21.16 1.10 28.35
N PRO A 42 -21.76 2.20 28.84
CA PRO A 42 -22.83 2.92 28.13
C PRO A 42 -22.34 3.68 26.89
N TRP A 43 -21.03 3.91 26.74
CA TRP A 43 -20.47 4.73 25.65
C TRP A 43 -20.12 3.94 24.39
N LEU A 44 -20.20 2.60 24.41
CA LEU A 44 -19.85 1.76 23.26
C LEU A 44 -20.57 2.18 21.98
N ARG A 45 -21.87 2.52 22.06
CA ARG A 45 -22.63 2.98 20.88
C ARG A 45 -22.08 4.29 20.30
N ASN A 46 -21.57 5.18 21.14
CA ASN A 46 -21.01 6.47 20.71
C ASN A 46 -19.68 6.30 19.96
N GLU A 47 -18.97 5.18 20.14
CA GLU A 47 -17.69 4.95 19.48
C GLU A 47 -17.82 4.26 18.12
N VAL A 48 -18.98 3.66 17.83
CA VAL A 48 -19.25 2.86 16.61
C VAL A 48 -18.87 3.60 15.33
N TRP A 49 -19.12 4.91 15.25
CA TRP A 49 -18.85 5.69 14.04
C TRP A 49 -17.37 5.65 13.61
N ARG A 50 -16.44 5.50 14.56
CA ARG A 50 -14.99 5.44 14.28
C ARG A 50 -14.58 4.14 13.60
N TYR A 51 -15.34 3.07 13.84
CA TYR A 51 -15.05 1.72 13.36
C TYR A 51 -15.80 1.37 12.08
N ASN A 52 -16.47 2.35 11.47
CA ASN A 52 -17.19 2.12 10.23
C ASN A 52 -16.23 1.83 9.06
N VAL A 53 -16.14 0.55 8.69
CA VAL A 53 -15.27 0.05 7.61
C VAL A 53 -15.64 0.65 6.25
N SER A 54 -16.91 1.01 6.03
CA SER A 54 -17.35 1.64 4.79
C SER A 54 -16.74 3.03 4.59
N GLN A 55 -16.45 3.75 5.68
CA GLN A 55 -15.90 5.11 5.60
C GLN A 55 -14.38 5.12 5.73
N PHE A 56 -13.81 4.28 6.59
CA PHE A 56 -12.38 4.32 6.91
C PHE A 56 -11.56 3.23 6.22
N SER A 57 -12.21 2.32 5.50
CA SER A 57 -11.61 1.16 4.84
C SER A 57 -10.87 0.22 5.82
N THR A 58 -10.76 -1.05 5.46
CA THR A 58 -10.03 -2.02 6.28
C THR A 58 -8.54 -1.67 6.30
N HIS A 59 -7.85 -1.94 7.42
CA HIS A 59 -6.40 -1.72 7.55
C HIS A 59 -5.59 -2.35 6.39
N ARG A 60 -5.97 -3.57 5.98
CA ARG A 60 -5.38 -4.27 4.83
C ARG A 60 -5.57 -3.51 3.51
N SER A 61 -6.77 -2.99 3.25
CA SER A 61 -7.05 -2.22 2.04
C SER A 61 -6.25 -0.93 2.00
N ARG A 62 -6.11 -0.23 3.14
CA ARG A 62 -5.26 0.98 3.24
C ARG A 62 -3.79 0.68 2.93
N LEU A 63 -3.26 -0.43 3.45
CA LEU A 63 -1.88 -0.84 3.18
C LEU A 63 -1.66 -1.16 1.70
N ILE A 64 -2.56 -1.94 1.09
CA ILE A 64 -2.47 -2.28 -0.34
C ILE A 64 -2.57 -1.02 -1.19
N THR A 65 -3.53 -0.14 -0.91
CA THR A 65 -3.69 1.12 -1.63
C THR A 65 -2.48 2.02 -1.46
N PHE A 66 -1.84 2.03 -0.29
CA PHE A 66 -0.59 2.78 -0.07
C PHE A 66 0.56 2.21 -0.91
N LEU A 67 0.78 0.89 -0.88
CA LEU A 67 1.87 0.23 -1.59
C LEU A 67 1.71 0.25 -3.11
N PHE A 68 0.49 0.07 -3.61
CA PHE A 68 0.20 -0.03 -5.05
C PHE A 68 -0.37 1.26 -5.63
N LYS A 69 -0.30 2.38 -4.89
CA LYS A 69 -0.73 3.68 -5.43
C LYS A 69 0.15 4.03 -6.64
N GLY A 70 -0.47 4.11 -7.83
CA GLY A 70 0.24 4.46 -9.05
C GLY A 70 0.95 3.29 -9.75
N PHE A 71 0.90 2.09 -9.17
CA PHE A 71 1.44 0.89 -9.83
C PHE A 71 0.83 0.66 -11.23
N PRO A 72 -0.48 0.83 -11.48
CA PRO A 72 -1.04 0.64 -12.81
C PRO A 72 -0.48 1.63 -13.86
N LEU A 73 -0.22 2.87 -13.48
CA LEU A 73 0.38 3.87 -14.37
C LEU A 73 1.84 3.56 -14.66
N GLY A 74 2.60 3.20 -13.62
CA GLY A 74 4.00 2.78 -13.78
C GLY A 74 4.13 1.52 -14.63
N PHE A 75 3.26 0.54 -14.43
CA PHE A 75 3.23 -0.69 -15.22
C PHE A 75 2.86 -0.42 -16.68
N ALA A 76 1.90 0.47 -16.94
CA ALA A 76 1.56 0.87 -18.31
C ALA A 76 2.75 1.54 -19.02
N ALA A 77 3.45 2.44 -18.34
CA ALA A 77 4.65 3.07 -18.88
C ALA A 77 5.75 2.04 -19.15
N PHE A 78 5.97 1.09 -18.24
CA PHE A 78 6.93 -0.01 -18.41
C PHE A 78 6.62 -0.90 -19.62
N VAL A 79 5.36 -1.28 -19.83
CA VAL A 79 4.97 -2.07 -21.01
C VAL A 79 5.15 -1.25 -22.29
N ALA A 80 4.81 0.05 -22.26
CA ALA A 80 5.02 0.93 -23.40
C ALA A 80 6.51 1.05 -23.76
N THR A 81 7.42 1.18 -22.78
CA THR A 81 8.86 1.22 -23.03
C THR A 81 9.37 -0.08 -23.65
N LEU A 82 8.95 -1.25 -23.14
CA LEU A 82 9.32 -2.53 -23.75
C LEU A 82 8.84 -2.64 -25.21
N GLY A 83 7.64 -2.15 -25.51
CA GLY A 83 7.10 -2.13 -26.88
C GLY A 83 7.92 -1.23 -27.82
N VAL A 84 8.34 -0.05 -27.33
CA VAL A 84 9.20 0.87 -28.11
C VAL A 84 10.59 0.28 -28.32
N GLU A 85 11.21 -0.28 -27.28
CA GLU A 85 12.52 -0.94 -27.36
C GLU A 85 12.51 -2.12 -28.34
N TYR A 86 11.45 -2.94 -28.29
CA TYR A 86 11.25 -4.06 -29.23
C TYR A 86 11.05 -3.57 -30.67
N ALA A 87 10.22 -2.53 -30.88
CA ALA A 87 9.97 -1.97 -32.20
C ALA A 87 11.21 -1.30 -32.82
N LEU A 88 12.07 -0.70 -32.00
CA LEU A 88 13.33 -0.08 -32.42
C LEU A 88 14.48 -1.07 -32.53
N GLY A 89 14.29 -2.35 -32.16
CA GLY A 89 15.31 -3.38 -32.24
C GLY A 89 16.50 -3.12 -31.31
N VAL A 90 16.26 -2.54 -30.13
CA VAL A 90 17.33 -2.29 -29.14
C VAL A 90 17.82 -3.62 -28.58
N ASP A 91 18.91 -4.13 -29.14
CA ASP A 91 19.63 -5.29 -28.62
C ASP A 91 20.39 -4.88 -27.34
N TYR A 92 20.07 -5.52 -26.20
CA TYR A 92 20.87 -5.41 -24.97
C TYR A 92 22.12 -6.30 -25.01
N HIS A 93 22.45 -6.87 -26.17
CA HIS A 93 23.70 -7.59 -26.40
C HIS A 93 24.84 -6.60 -26.68
N GLY A 94 25.51 -6.14 -25.63
CA GLY A 94 26.86 -5.63 -25.81
C GLY A 94 27.29 -4.52 -24.87
N HIS A 95 27.21 -4.73 -23.55
CA HIS A 95 28.14 -4.07 -22.60
C HIS A 95 28.69 -5.13 -21.63
N GLY A 96 29.37 -6.14 -22.19
CA GLY A 96 30.33 -6.93 -21.44
C GLY A 96 31.57 -6.07 -21.20
N HIS A 97 31.60 -5.30 -20.11
CA HIS A 97 32.86 -4.77 -19.59
C HIS A 97 33.68 -5.97 -19.12
N GLY A 98 34.68 -6.35 -19.92
CA GLY A 98 35.63 -7.39 -19.60
C GLY A 98 36.41 -7.05 -18.34
N ASN A 99 35.95 -7.51 -17.19
CA ASN A 99 36.77 -7.66 -15.99
C ASN A 99 37.54 -8.98 -16.08
N GLY A 100 38.58 -8.99 -16.91
CA GLY A 100 39.61 -10.04 -16.91
C GLY A 100 40.69 -9.73 -15.89
N HIS A 101 40.38 -9.87 -14.60
CA HIS A 101 41.37 -9.86 -13.54
C HIS A 101 41.84 -11.30 -13.27
N GLY A 102 43.09 -11.58 -13.64
CA GLY A 102 43.99 -12.45 -12.88
C GLY A 102 43.96 -13.95 -13.17
N ASP A 103 44.99 -14.41 -13.88
CA ASP A 103 45.53 -15.76 -13.73
C ASP A 103 47.06 -15.75 -13.80
N ASN A 104 47.61 -15.83 -12.59
CA ASN A 104 48.98 -16.15 -12.20
C ASN A 104 49.50 -17.45 -12.87
N LYS A 105 50.66 -17.37 -13.53
CA LYS A 105 51.69 -18.42 -13.69
C LYS A 105 52.94 -17.68 -14.19
N GLY A 106 54.03 -17.55 -13.44
CA GLY A 106 54.79 -18.61 -12.79
C GLY A 106 56.14 -18.66 -13.50
N HIS A 107 57.20 -18.19 -12.83
CA HIS A 107 58.58 -18.21 -13.28
C HIS A 107 59.02 -19.61 -13.76
N GLY A 108 59.75 -19.65 -14.89
CA GLY A 108 60.44 -20.84 -15.38
C GLY A 108 61.55 -20.46 -16.36
N HIS A 109 62.78 -20.35 -15.84
CA HIS A 109 64.03 -20.31 -16.62
C HIS A 109 64.18 -21.60 -17.44
N GLY A 110 64.66 -21.50 -18.68
CA GLY A 110 65.04 -22.64 -19.51
C GLY A 110 65.75 -22.20 -20.79
N ASP A 111 67.08 -22.26 -20.76
CA ASP A 111 68.01 -22.08 -21.88
C ASP A 111 67.70 -22.96 -23.11
N GLY A 112 68.03 -22.45 -24.32
CA GLY A 112 68.02 -23.28 -25.53
C GLY A 112 68.19 -22.56 -26.88
N GLY A 113 69.37 -21.98 -27.14
CA GLY A 113 70.09 -21.91 -28.43
C GLY A 113 69.37 -21.59 -29.76
N HIS A 114 69.72 -20.43 -30.33
CA HIS A 114 69.70 -20.16 -31.78
C HIS A 114 71.03 -19.50 -32.20
N HIS A 115 71.75 -20.20 -33.09
CA HIS A 115 72.82 -19.76 -34.02
C HIS A 115 74.13 -19.18 -33.45
#